data_AF-A0A6N8EBN1-F1
#
_entry.id   AF-A0A6N8EBN1-F1
#
_cell.length_a   1.000
_cell.length_b   1.000
_cell.length_c   1.000
_cell.angle_alpha   90.00
_cell.angle_beta   90.00
_cell.angle_gamma   90.00
#
_symmetry.space_group_name_H-M   'P 1'
#
loop_
_entity.id
_entity.type
_entity.pdbx_description
1 polymer ?
#
loop_
_entity_poly.entity_id
_entity_poly.type
_entity_poly.pdbx_seq_one_letter_code
_entity_poly.pdbx_strand_id
1 'polypeptide(L)'
;MDGLIDAIRIDALWVALPALLIAVLAGWLAVRARTQLRTLEERMRVMRHEQLELNTSILSLHGAIKAVADDVIDQGQHQSSVKRALDRLADQQSELRLRNVDEGLYVQAIELIRLGRGRSEVRKLCGLTHAEVDLLFSLHSTSLVRDSSVTR
;
A
#
# COMPACT_ATOMS: atom_id res chain seq x y z
N MET A 1 5.38 -65.79 -84.59
CA MET A 1 4.75 -64.49 -84.25
C MET A 1 5.24 -63.98 -82.89
N ASP A 2 6.24 -64.63 -82.31
CA ASP A 2 6.65 -64.45 -80.92
C ASP A 2 7.63 -63.29 -80.73
N GLY A 3 8.44 -62.96 -81.75
CA GLY A 3 9.40 -61.85 -81.68
C GLY A 3 8.81 -60.44 -81.67
N LEU A 4 7.58 -60.24 -82.19
CA LEU A 4 6.92 -58.93 -82.19
C LEU A 4 6.31 -58.61 -80.81
N ILE A 5 5.88 -59.65 -80.10
CA ILE A 5 5.30 -59.54 -78.75
C ILE A 5 6.41 -59.20 -77.74
N ASP A 6 7.60 -59.79 -77.89
CA ASP A 6 8.73 -59.47 -77.02
C ASP A 6 9.27 -58.04 -77.23
N ALA A 7 9.32 -57.54 -78.47
CA ALA A 7 9.77 -56.16 -78.74
C ALA A 7 8.83 -55.10 -78.13
N ILE A 8 7.51 -55.28 -78.27
CA ILE A 8 6.50 -54.37 -77.68
C ILE A 8 6.55 -54.42 -76.14
N ARG A 9 6.81 -55.61 -75.57
CA ARG A 9 6.90 -55.80 -74.12
C ARG A 9 8.17 -55.15 -73.53
N ILE A 10 9.27 -55.13 -74.28
CA ILE A 10 10.52 -54.46 -73.90
C ILE A 10 10.32 -52.94 -73.89
N ASP A 11 9.74 -52.34 -74.93
CA ASP A 11 9.50 -50.89 -75.00
C ASP A 11 8.57 -50.40 -73.87
N ALA A 12 7.54 -51.19 -73.54
CA ALA A 12 6.64 -50.87 -72.43
C ALA A 12 7.35 -50.91 -71.06
N LEU A 13 8.30 -51.84 -70.87
CA LEU A 13 9.07 -51.98 -69.63
C LEU A 13 10.02 -50.79 -69.41
N TRP A 14 10.62 -50.25 -70.46
CA TRP A 14 11.52 -49.09 -70.39
C TRP A 14 10.80 -47.79 -70.02
N VAL A 15 9.51 -47.63 -70.35
CA VAL A 15 8.69 -46.46 -69.96
C VAL A 15 8.05 -46.63 -68.58
N ALA A 16 7.68 -47.86 -68.22
CA ALA A 16 7.06 -48.14 -66.92
C ALA A 16 8.02 -47.89 -65.74
N LEU A 17 9.32 -48.17 -65.91
CA LEU A 17 10.33 -48.03 -64.87
C LEU A 17 10.56 -46.58 -64.40
N PRO A 18 10.78 -45.58 -65.30
CA PRO A 18 10.89 -44.18 -64.89
C PRO A 18 9.55 -43.62 -64.37
N ALA A 19 8.41 -44.04 -64.93
CA ALA A 19 7.09 -43.62 -64.43
C ALA A 19 6.86 -44.08 -62.97
N LEU A 20 7.25 -45.31 -62.64
CA LEU A 20 7.21 -45.83 -61.27
C LEU A 20 8.15 -45.01 -60.35
N LEU A 21 9.36 -44.72 -60.81
CA LEU A 21 10.35 -43.93 -60.05
C LEU A 21 9.85 -42.52 -59.73
N ILE A 22 9.23 -41.85 -60.70
CA ILE A 22 8.62 -40.52 -60.52
C ILE A 22 7.45 -40.58 -59.53
N ALA A 23 6.60 -41.60 -59.62
CA ALA A 23 5.48 -41.79 -58.69
C ALA A 23 5.97 -42.00 -57.24
N VAL A 24 7.03 -42.79 -57.06
CA VAL A 24 7.66 -43.02 -55.75
C VAL A 24 8.29 -41.73 -55.21
N LEU A 25 9.02 -40.98 -56.04
CA LEU A 25 9.61 -39.69 -55.66
C LEU A 25 8.55 -38.66 -55.29
N ALA A 26 7.49 -38.54 -56.07
CA ALA A 26 6.37 -37.65 -55.78
C ALA A 26 5.65 -38.04 -54.48
N GLY A 27 5.44 -39.34 -54.25
CA GLY A 27 4.89 -39.85 -52.99
C GLY A 27 5.77 -39.52 -51.79
N TRP A 28 7.09 -39.70 -51.92
CA TRP A 28 8.05 -39.39 -50.87
C TRP A 28 8.09 -37.90 -50.54
N LEU A 29 8.13 -37.03 -51.56
CA LEU A 29 8.04 -35.57 -51.41
C LEU A 29 6.73 -35.14 -50.74
N ALA A 30 5.60 -35.73 -51.13
CA ALA A 30 4.30 -35.44 -50.54
C ALA A 30 4.24 -35.82 -49.05
N VAL A 31 4.81 -36.97 -48.67
CA VAL A 31 4.92 -37.39 -47.25
C VAL A 31 5.85 -36.45 -46.49
N ARG A 32 6.99 -36.06 -47.07
CA ARG A 32 7.94 -35.14 -46.44
C ARG A 32 7.36 -33.73 -46.26
N ALA A 33 6.61 -33.24 -47.23
CA ALA A 33 5.92 -31.96 -47.14
C ALA A 33 4.83 -32.00 -46.05
N ARG A 34 4.01 -33.06 -46.01
CA ARG A 34 2.97 -33.24 -44.98
C ARG A 34 3.53 -33.34 -43.57
N THR A 35 4.65 -34.04 -43.39
CA THR A 35 5.31 -34.12 -42.07
C THR A 35 5.84 -32.77 -41.63
N GLN A 36 6.47 -32.00 -42.50
CA GLN A 36 6.92 -30.64 -42.17
C GLN A 36 5.75 -29.70 -41.83
N LEU A 37 4.67 -29.73 -42.61
CA LEU A 37 3.45 -28.97 -42.33
C LEU A 37 2.87 -29.29 -40.95
N ARG A 38 2.81 -30.58 -40.58
CA ARG A 38 2.36 -31.01 -39.24
C ARG A 38 3.26 -30.49 -38.13
N THR A 39 4.58 -30.59 -38.29
CA THR A 39 5.51 -30.05 -37.27
C THR A 39 5.39 -28.53 -37.13
N LEU A 40 5.10 -27.81 -38.22
CA LEU A 40 4.90 -26.37 -38.18
C LEU A 40 3.58 -26.00 -37.49
N GLU A 41 2.51 -26.75 -37.76
CA GLU A 41 1.23 -26.60 -37.08
C GLU A 41 1.34 -26.88 -35.57
N GLU A 42 2.08 -27.91 -35.18
CA GLU A 42 2.34 -28.23 -33.77
C GLU A 42 3.11 -27.09 -33.09
N ARG A 43 4.18 -26.58 -33.71
CA ARG A 43 4.93 -25.42 -33.19
C ARG A 43 4.03 -24.18 -33.06
N MET A 44 3.17 -23.92 -34.04
CA MET A 44 2.20 -22.82 -34.00
C MET A 44 1.14 -23.02 -32.90
N ARG A 45 0.76 -24.25 -32.57
CA ARG A 45 -0.17 -24.53 -31.46
C ARG A 45 0.50 -24.31 -30.11
N VAL A 46 1.74 -24.76 -29.96
CA VAL A 46 2.54 -24.55 -28.74
C VAL A 46 2.75 -23.06 -28.50
N MET A 47 3.23 -22.31 -29.50
CA MET A 47 3.40 -20.84 -29.38
C MET A 47 2.10 -20.12 -29.03
N ARG A 48 0.95 -20.55 -29.59
CA ARG A 48 -0.35 -19.98 -29.23
C ARG A 48 -0.75 -20.28 -27.78
N HIS A 49 -0.45 -21.48 -27.29
CA HIS A 49 -0.68 -21.81 -25.88
C HIS A 49 0.20 -20.98 -24.96
N GLU A 50 1.49 -20.85 -25.28
CA GLU A 50 2.42 -20.00 -24.52
C GLU A 50 1.98 -18.54 -24.50
N GLN A 51 1.50 -18.00 -25.63
CA GLN A 51 0.97 -16.64 -25.68
C GLN A 51 -0.29 -16.46 -24.81
N LEU A 52 -1.19 -17.44 -24.79
CA LEU A 52 -2.37 -17.40 -23.94
C LEU A 52 -1.98 -17.43 -22.46
N GLU A 53 -1.00 -18.26 -22.08
CA GLU A 53 -0.50 -18.36 -20.72
C GLU A 53 0.27 -17.10 -20.27
N LEU A 54 1.03 -16.47 -21.17
CA LEU A 54 1.66 -15.19 -20.92
C LEU A 54 0.62 -14.09 -20.71
N ASN A 55 -0.44 -14.06 -21.52
CA ASN A 55 -1.51 -13.07 -21.38
C ASN A 55 -2.26 -13.23 -20.05
N THR A 56 -2.55 -14.46 -19.61
CA THR A 56 -3.17 -14.70 -18.29
C THR A 56 -2.24 -14.30 -17.16
N SER A 57 -0.94 -14.57 -17.29
CA SER A 57 0.09 -14.17 -16.32
C SER A 57 0.26 -12.65 -16.24
N ILE A 58 0.20 -11.95 -17.37
CA ILE A 58 0.23 -10.48 -17.40
C ILE A 58 -1.03 -9.92 -16.76
N LEU A 59 -2.19 -10.51 -17.02
CA LEU A 59 -3.46 -10.06 -16.45
C LEU A 59 -3.47 -10.25 -14.92
N SER A 60 -2.97 -11.37 -14.42
CA SER A 60 -2.87 -11.61 -12.97
C SER A 60 -1.86 -10.67 -12.32
N LEU A 61 -0.72 -10.40 -12.97
CA LEU A 61 0.27 -9.44 -12.49
C LEU A 61 -0.31 -8.01 -12.46
N HIS A 62 -1.07 -7.61 -13.48
CA HIS A 62 -1.75 -6.32 -13.50
C HIS A 62 -2.76 -6.19 -12.36
N GLY A 63 -3.50 -7.27 -12.07
CA GLY A 63 -4.40 -7.33 -10.91
C GLY A 63 -3.65 -7.18 -9.58
N ALA A 64 -2.51 -7.87 -9.43
CA ALA A 64 -1.68 -7.75 -8.23
C ALA A 64 -1.10 -6.33 -8.06
N ILE A 65 -0.59 -5.73 -9.15
CA ILE A 65 -0.09 -4.35 -9.13
C ILE A 65 -1.21 -3.37 -8.74
N LYS A 66 -2.41 -3.55 -9.28
CA LYS A 66 -3.55 -2.70 -8.94
C LYS A 66 -3.92 -2.82 -7.45
N ALA A 67 -3.97 -4.05 -6.91
CA ALA A 67 -4.25 -4.26 -5.50
C ALA A 67 -3.20 -3.60 -4.59
N VAL A 68 -1.91 -3.70 -4.95
CA VAL A 68 -0.82 -3.02 -4.22
C VAL A 68 -0.95 -1.50 -4.31
N ALA A 69 -1.31 -0.96 -5.48
CA ALA A 69 -1.52 0.47 -5.65
C ALA A 69 -2.67 0.99 -4.77
N ASP A 70 -3.79 0.27 -4.72
CA ASP A 70 -4.93 0.62 -3.88
C ASP A 70 -4.55 0.55 -2.38
N ASP A 71 -3.79 -0.46 -1.96
CA ASP A 71 -3.31 -0.61 -0.58
C ASP A 71 -2.37 0.55 -0.16
N VAL A 72 -1.44 0.94 -1.04
CA VAL A 72 -0.55 2.08 -0.78
C VAL A 72 -1.33 3.39 -0.66
N ILE A 73 -2.37 3.59 -1.46
CA ILE A 73 -3.24 4.76 -1.37
C ILE A 73 -3.99 4.78 -0.04
N ASP A 74 -4.60 3.66 0.36
CA ASP A 74 -5.32 3.54 1.63
C ASP A 74 -4.40 3.79 2.82
N GLN A 75 -3.20 3.18 2.80
CA GLN A 75 -2.19 3.39 3.83
C GLN A 75 -1.75 4.86 3.91
N GLY A 76 -1.61 5.54 2.77
CA GLY A 76 -1.33 6.98 2.71
C GLY A 76 -2.44 7.83 3.33
N GLN A 77 -3.71 7.47 3.10
CA GLN A 77 -4.85 8.14 3.74
C GLN A 77 -4.88 7.90 5.24
N HIS A 78 -4.58 6.68 5.68
CA HIS A 78 -4.51 6.32 7.10
C HIS A 78 -3.37 7.06 7.81
N GLN A 79 -2.18 7.14 7.21
CA GLN A 79 -1.09 7.93 7.78
C GLN A 79 -1.44 9.42 7.87
N SER A 80 -2.10 9.97 6.85
CA SER A 80 -2.55 11.36 6.85
C SER A 80 -3.61 11.62 7.95
N SER A 81 -4.55 10.69 8.15
CA SER A 81 -5.57 10.82 9.19
C SER A 81 -4.95 10.73 10.59
N VAL A 82 -4.02 9.79 10.81
CA VAL A 82 -3.27 9.65 12.06
C VAL A 82 -2.43 10.90 12.33
N LYS A 83 -1.72 11.43 11.33
CA LYS A 83 -0.95 12.67 11.48
C LYS A 83 -1.84 13.84 11.91
N ARG A 84 -3.00 14.01 11.27
CA ARG A 84 -3.98 15.05 11.66
C ARG A 84 -4.53 14.83 13.07
N ALA A 85 -4.75 13.59 13.49
CA ALA A 85 -5.20 13.29 14.84
C ALA A 85 -4.10 13.62 15.88
N LEU A 86 -2.84 13.31 15.58
CA LEU A 86 -1.71 13.67 16.42
C LEU A 86 -1.51 15.18 16.52
N ASP A 87 -1.62 15.91 15.40
CA ASP A 87 -1.52 17.38 15.41
C ASP A 87 -2.62 17.99 16.29
N ARG A 88 -3.87 17.51 16.18
CA ARG A 88 -4.98 17.95 17.05
C ARG A 88 -4.73 17.62 18.52
N LEU A 89 -4.17 16.44 18.81
CA LEU A 89 -3.88 16.04 20.17
C LEU A 89 -2.75 16.88 20.78
N ALA A 90 -1.73 17.21 19.98
CA ALA A 90 -0.65 18.10 20.37
C ALA A 90 -1.17 19.51 20.68
N ASP A 91 -2.08 20.04 19.85
CA ASP A 91 -2.74 21.33 20.09
C ASP A 91 -3.52 21.30 21.41
N GLN A 92 -4.34 20.27 21.65
CA GLN A 92 -5.08 20.09 22.91
C GLN A 92 -4.15 20.00 24.12
N GLN A 93 -3.03 19.27 24.00
CA GLN A 93 -2.06 19.16 25.07
C GLN A 93 -1.36 20.49 25.36
N SER A 94 -1.11 21.31 24.33
CA SER A 94 -0.55 22.64 24.50
C SER A 94 -1.49 23.57 25.27
N GLU A 95 -2.79 23.52 24.96
CA GLU A 95 -3.82 24.30 25.65
C GLU A 95 -3.98 23.87 27.11
N LEU A 96 -4.04 22.55 27.37
CA LEU A 96 -4.10 22.01 28.73
C LEU A 96 -2.85 22.35 29.54
N ARG A 97 -1.67 22.35 28.91
CA ARG A 97 -0.43 22.72 29.59
C ARG A 97 -0.43 24.19 30.01
N LEU A 98 -0.95 25.09 29.17
CA LEU A 98 -1.10 26.51 29.53
C LEU A 98 -2.05 26.67 30.74
N ARG A 99 -3.20 25.98 30.73
CA ARG A 99 -4.13 26.00 31.87
C ARG A 99 -3.53 25.45 33.17
N ASN A 100 -2.83 24.33 33.12
CA ASN A 100 -2.22 23.73 34.32
C ASN A 100 -1.14 24.62 34.95
N VAL A 101 -0.42 25.39 34.13
CA VAL A 101 0.56 26.37 34.63
C VAL A 101 -0.16 27.47 35.42
N ASP A 102 -1.24 28.02 34.88
CA ASP A 102 -2.03 29.06 35.57
C ASP A 102 -2.67 28.50 36.85
N GLU A 103 -3.30 27.33 36.80
CA GLU A 103 -3.91 26.67 37.97
C GLU A 103 -2.87 26.43 39.10
N GLY A 104 -1.63 26.06 38.75
CA GLY A 104 -0.54 25.89 39.71
C GLY A 104 -0.13 27.19 40.42
N LEU A 105 -0.14 28.33 39.70
CA LEU A 105 0.19 29.64 40.27
C LEU A 105 -0.88 30.11 41.28
N TYR A 106 -2.16 29.82 41.01
CA TYR A 106 -3.25 30.12 41.96
C TYR A 106 -3.17 29.26 43.22
N VAL A 107 -2.89 27.96 43.11
CA VAL A 107 -2.73 27.06 44.27
C VAL A 107 -1.55 27.52 45.13
N GLN A 108 -0.42 27.87 44.51
CA GLN A 108 0.74 28.41 45.22
C GLN A 108 0.43 29.74 45.92
N ALA A 109 -0.33 30.64 45.27
CA ALA A 109 -0.74 31.91 45.87
C ALA A 109 -1.64 31.69 47.10
N ILE A 110 -2.57 30.73 47.04
CA ILE A 110 -3.44 30.36 48.17
C ILE A 110 -2.61 29.87 49.37
N GLU A 111 -1.59 29.05 49.13
CA GLU A 111 -0.70 28.56 50.18
C GLU A 111 0.12 29.70 50.83
N LEU A 112 0.67 30.62 50.02
CA LEU A 112 1.39 31.79 50.53
C LEU A 112 0.49 32.72 51.34
N ILE A 113 -0.78 32.89 50.94
CA ILE A 113 -1.77 33.64 51.71
C ILE A 113 -2.03 32.95 53.06
N ARG A 114 -2.15 31.62 53.07
CA ARG A 114 -2.34 30.85 54.32
C ARG A 114 -1.16 30.96 55.28
N LEU A 115 0.05 31.05 54.75
CA LEU A 115 1.28 31.31 55.52
C LEU A 115 1.38 32.76 56.02
N GLY A 116 0.41 33.63 55.72
CA GLY A 116 0.35 35.00 56.18
C GLY A 116 1.21 35.99 55.39
N ARG A 117 1.67 35.64 54.18
CA ARG A 117 2.43 36.59 53.35
C ARG A 117 1.58 37.78 52.93
N GLY A 118 2.23 38.93 52.79
CA GLY A 118 1.57 40.18 52.39
C GLY A 118 1.13 40.20 50.92
N ARG A 119 0.06 40.95 50.63
CA ARG A 119 -0.53 41.09 49.28
C ARG A 119 0.48 41.44 48.18
N SER A 120 1.38 42.39 48.45
CA SER A 120 2.40 42.84 47.48
C SER A 120 3.43 41.76 47.16
N GLU A 121 3.67 40.85 48.11
CA GLU A 121 4.67 39.79 48.02
C GLU A 121 4.12 38.58 47.27
N VAL A 122 2.88 38.17 47.57
CA VAL A 122 2.15 37.12 46.84
C VAL A 122 1.99 37.51 45.37
N ARG A 123 1.64 38.78 45.10
CA ARG A 123 1.53 39.32 43.73
C ARG A 123 2.82 39.15 42.92
N LYS A 124 3.95 39.48 43.54
CA LYS A 124 5.26 39.49 42.86
C LYS A 124 5.80 38.07 42.65
N LEU A 125 5.52 37.15 43.57
CA LEU A 125 6.00 35.76 43.51
C LEU A 125 5.17 34.89 42.56
N CYS A 126 3.85 35.06 42.55
CA CYS A 126 2.95 34.28 41.71
C CYS A 126 2.60 34.96 40.38
N GLY A 127 3.12 36.17 40.12
CA GLY A 127 2.91 36.89 38.86
C GLY A 127 1.47 37.35 38.60
N LEU A 128 0.64 37.42 39.64
CA LEU A 128 -0.79 37.70 39.54
C LEU A 128 -1.09 39.20 39.33
N THR A 129 -2.24 39.52 38.74
CA THR A 129 -2.72 40.89 38.60
C THR A 129 -3.24 41.46 39.92
N HIS A 130 -3.40 42.78 39.98
CA HIS A 130 -3.87 43.46 41.20
C HIS A 130 -5.29 43.02 41.62
N ALA A 131 -6.16 42.74 40.66
CA ALA A 131 -7.54 42.32 40.90
C ALA A 131 -7.61 40.86 41.39
N GLU A 132 -6.79 39.96 40.83
CA GLU A 132 -6.76 38.54 41.22
C GLU A 132 -6.26 38.34 42.65
N VAL A 133 -5.21 39.06 43.04
CA VAL A 133 -4.69 39.00 44.41
C VAL A 133 -5.73 39.50 45.40
N ASP A 134 -6.41 40.60 45.10
CA ASP A 134 -7.40 41.16 46.02
C ASP A 134 -8.60 40.22 46.20
N LEU A 135 -9.03 39.56 45.13
CA LEU A 135 -10.07 38.54 45.16
C LEU A 135 -9.66 37.32 46.01
N LEU A 136 -8.44 36.79 45.81
CA LEU A 136 -7.93 35.65 46.59
C LEU A 136 -7.84 35.99 48.09
N PHE A 137 -7.35 37.18 48.43
CA PHE A 137 -7.32 37.63 49.83
C PHE A 137 -8.73 37.83 50.40
N SER A 138 -9.68 38.37 49.64
CA SER A 138 -11.08 38.51 50.09
C SER A 138 -11.71 37.15 50.43
N LEU A 139 -11.51 36.16 49.56
CA LEU A 139 -12.07 34.82 49.75
C LEU A 139 -11.39 34.02 50.87
N HIS A 140 -10.09 34.21 51.11
CA HIS A 140 -9.31 33.33 51.99
C HIS A 140 -8.84 33.98 53.30
N SER A 141 -8.81 35.32 53.40
CA SER A 141 -8.49 36.01 54.66
C SER A 141 -9.52 35.74 55.76
N THR A 142 -10.79 35.56 55.39
CA THR A 142 -11.88 35.20 56.31
C THR A 142 -11.66 33.82 56.95
N SER A 143 -10.98 32.90 56.25
CA SER A 143 -10.65 31.57 56.78
C SER A 143 -9.52 31.62 57.82
N LEU A 144 -8.54 32.53 57.65
CA LEU A 144 -7.41 32.68 58.57
C LEU A 144 -7.80 33.28 59.92
N VAL A 145 -8.84 34.11 59.95
CA VAL A 145 -9.41 34.67 61.19
C VAL A 145 -10.16 33.60 62.00
N ARG A 146 -10.64 32.52 61.35
CA ARG A 146 -11.43 31.47 62.02
C ARG A 146 -10.55 30.40 62.66
N ASP A 147 -9.43 30.01 62.05
CA ASP A 147 -8.52 28.99 62.63
C ASP A 147 -7.70 29.50 63.83
N SER A 148 -7.41 30.80 63.90
CA SER A 148 -6.71 31.41 65.05
C SER A 148 -7.57 31.51 66.32
N SER A 149 -8.87 31.15 66.24
CA SER A 149 -9.80 31.13 67.38
C SER A 149 -10.01 29.75 68.02
N VAL A 150 -9.50 28.68 67.41
CA VAL A 150 -9.71 27.28 67.86
C VAL A 150 -8.54 26.72 68.68
N THR A 151 -7.41 27.44 68.76
CA THR A 151 -6.23 27.06 69.56
C THR A 151 -6.01 28.00 70.76
N ARG A 152 -7.07 28.27 71.52
CA ARG A 152 -6.98 28.90 72.85
C ARG A 152 -7.54 27.97 73.92
#